data_AF-A0A453R8A2-F1
#
_entry.id   AF-A0A453R8A2-F1
#
_cell.length_a   1.000
_cell.length_b   1.000
_cell.length_c   1.000
_cell.angle_alpha   90.00
_cell.angle_beta   90.00
_cell.angle_gamma   90.00
#
_symmetry.space_group_name_H-M   'P 1'
#
loop_
_entity.id
_entity.type
_entity.pdbx_description
1 polymer ?
#
loop_
_entity_poly.entity_id
_entity_poly.type
_entity_poly.pdbx_seq_one_letter_code
_entity_poly.pdbx_strand_id
1 'polypeptide(L)' 'MSNCSLNLGTTKLKNFDDNIEAVKVKLSKEDLKEISAAVPAGEVAGSRIIGILEPYSWRVANTPPQK' A
#
# COMPACT_ATOMS: atom_id res chain seq x y z
N MET A 1 2.37 17.77 10.79
CA MET A 1 1.64 16.54 10.41
C MET A 1 1.28 16.69 8.94
N SER A 2 1.95 15.96 8.05
CA SER A 2 1.62 16.00 6.62
C SER A 2 0.22 15.43 6.44
N ASN A 3 -0.67 16.19 5.80
CA ASN A 3 -2.00 15.69 5.43
C ASN A 3 -1.81 14.57 4.41
N CYS A 4 -2.03 13.33 4.85
CA CYS A 4 -2.01 12.17 3.98
C CYS A 4 -3.40 12.07 3.33
N SER A 5 -3.53 12.50 2.08
CA SER A 5 -4.76 12.29 1.31
C SER A 5 -4.83 10.83 0.87
N LEU A 6 -5.83 10.10 1.35
CA LEU A 6 -6.06 8.70 1.02
C LEU A 6 -6.86 8.61 -0.29
N ASN A 7 -6.26 8.09 -1.37
CA ASN A 7 -6.96 7.83 -2.64
C ASN A 7 -7.25 6.33 -2.76
N LEU A 8 -8.41 5.89 -2.28
CA LEU A 8 -8.86 4.49 -2.36
C LEU A 8 -9.73 4.28 -3.61
N GLY A 9 -9.29 3.42 -4.53
CA GLY A 9 -10.03 3.04 -5.73
C GLY A 9 -10.62 1.64 -5.62
N THR A 10 -11.89 1.48 -5.98
CA THR A 10 -12.59 0.17 -6.01
C THR A 10 -13.65 0.16 -7.10
N THR A 11 -13.94 -1.03 -7.64
CA THR A 11 -15.02 -1.27 -8.61
C THR A 11 -16.28 -1.87 -7.98
N LYS A 12 -16.23 -2.17 -6.67
CA LYS A 12 -17.33 -2.80 -5.91
C LYS A 12 -17.95 -1.79 -4.96
N LEU A 13 -19.27 -1.63 -5.02
CA LEU A 13 -20.02 -0.68 -4.20
C LEU A 13 -19.84 -0.93 -2.69
N LYS A 14 -19.97 -2.18 -2.24
CA LYS A 14 -19.78 -2.54 -0.83
C LYS A 14 -18.43 -2.04 -0.27
N ASN A 15 -17.35 -2.26 -1.02
CA ASN A 15 -16.01 -1.81 -0.62
C ASN A 15 -15.90 -0.28 -0.59
N PHE A 16 -16.65 0.42 -1.43
CA PHE A 16 -16.68 1.89 -1.43
C PHE A 16 -17.34 2.42 -0.17
N ASP A 17 -18.48 1.83 0.22
CA ASP A 17 -19.16 2.18 1.46
C ASP A 17 -18.27 1.88 2.68
N ASP A 18 -17.64 0.71 2.73
CA ASP A 18 -16.69 0.33 3.79
C ASP A 18 -15.52 1.34 3.89
N ASN A 19 -14.97 1.79 2.76
CA ASN A 19 -13.90 2.78 2.72
C ASN A 19 -14.34 4.15 3.27
N ILE A 20 -15.58 4.56 3.00
CA ILE A 20 -16.15 5.80 3.57
C ILE A 20 -16.33 5.64 5.08
N GLU A 21 -16.82 4.50 5.53
CA GLU A 21 -17.02 4.23 6.96
C GLU A 21 -15.72 4.20 7.75
N ALA A 22 -14.59 3.84 7.13
CA ALA A 22 -13.27 3.88 7.77
C ALA A 22 -12.89 5.27 8.31
N VAL A 23 -13.40 6.36 7.72
CA VAL A 23 -13.16 7.74 8.20
C VAL A 23 -13.79 8.00 9.57
N LYS A 24 -14.82 7.22 9.96
CA LYS A 24 -15.51 7.35 11.24
C LYS A 24 -14.75 6.66 12.39
N VAL A 25 -13.78 5.81 12.09
CA VAL A 25 -12.98 5.09 13.10
C VAL A 25 -12.14 6.10 13.89
N LYS A 26 -12.25 6.06 15.22
CA LYS A 26 -11.45 6.88 16.13
C LYS A 26 -10.42 5.98 16.80
N LEU A 27 -9.15 6.29 16.59
CA LEU A 27 -8.04 5.57 17.20
C LEU A 27 -7.48 6.38 18.37
N SER A 28 -7.32 5.73 19.52
CA SER A 28 -6.58 6.29 20.65
C SER A 28 -5.07 6.26 20.40
N LYS A 29 -4.28 6.86 21.30
CA LYS A 29 -2.81 6.82 21.18
C LYS A 29 -2.29 5.40 21.40
N GLU A 30 -2.96 4.66 22.27
CA GLU A 30 -2.68 3.27 22.61
C GLU A 30 -2.94 2.38 21.40
N ASP A 31 -4.08 2.55 20.72
CA ASP A 31 -4.42 1.81 19.49
C ASP A 31 -3.39 2.06 18.38
N LEU A 32 -2.98 3.32 18.17
CA LEU A 32 -1.95 3.66 17.18
C LEU A 32 -0.59 3.01 17.51
N LYS A 33 -0.25 2.92 18.80
CA LYS A 33 0.98 2.27 19.26
C LYS A 33 0.91 0.76 19.02
N GLU A 34 -0.23 0.14 19.28
CA GLU A 34 -0.47 -1.27 19.00
C GLU A 34 -0.38 -1.58 17.50
N ILE A 35 -1.10 -0.81 16.66
CA ILE A 35 -1.11 -0.98 15.20
C ILE A 35 0.30 -0.81 14.61
N SER A 36 1.06 0.18 15.08
CA SER A 36 2.44 0.41 14.60
C SER A 36 3.43 -0.66 15.08
N ALA A 37 3.20 -1.26 16.25
CA ALA A 37 4.02 -2.36 16.75
C ALA A 37 3.68 -3.70 16.07
N ALA A 38 2.44 -3.87 15.59
CA ALA A 38 1.99 -5.10 14.94
C ALA A 38 2.64 -5.36 13.57
N VAL A 39 3.14 -4.31 12.89
CA VAL A 39 3.83 -4.43 11.60
C VAL A 39 5.26 -3.88 11.74
N PRO A 40 6.26 -4.75 11.98
CA PRO A 40 7.64 -4.31 12.15
C PRO A 40 8.14 -3.60 10.89
N ALA A 41 8.78 -2.43 11.06
CA ALA A 41 9.29 -1.64 9.93
C ALA A 41 10.30 -2.43 9.04
N GLY A 42 10.98 -3.43 9.60
CA GLY A 42 11.89 -4.31 8.86
C GLY A 42 11.19 -5.28 7.90
N GLU A 43 9.91 -5.59 8.10
CA GLU A 43 9.11 -6.45 7.19
C GLU A 43 8.58 -5.68 5.98
N VAL A 44 8.48 -4.36 6.10
CA VAL A 44 8.05 -3.45 5.02
C VAL A 44 9.25 -2.96 4.19
N ALA A 45 10.48 -3.22 4.65
CA ALA A 45 11.69 -2.95 3.90
C ALA A 45 11.84 -4.00 2.77
N GLY A 46 11.49 -3.62 1.54
CA GLY A 46 11.56 -4.54 0.41
C GLY A 46 11.16 -3.91 -0.92
N SER A 47 11.24 -4.71 -1.98
CA SER A 47 10.77 -4.30 -3.30
C SER A 47 9.29 -3.95 -3.26
N ARG A 48 8.92 -2.76 -3.76
CA ARG A 48 7.50 -2.39 -3.95
C ARG A 48 6.81 -3.30 -4.97
N ILE A 49 7.60 -4.00 -5.78
CA ILE A 49 7.12 -4.95 -6.77
C ILE A 49 7.05 -6.31 -6.10
N ILE A 50 5.82 -6.78 -5.92
CA ILE A 50 5.51 -8.15 -5.49
C ILE A 50 6.28 -9.11 -6.41
N GLY A 51 6.92 -10.16 -5.88
CA GLY A 51 7.79 -11.04 -6.67
C GLY A 51 7.17 -11.57 -7.97
N ILE A 52 5.86 -11.84 -7.99
CA ILE A 52 5.15 -12.28 -9.20
C ILE A 52 5.10 -11.21 -10.32
N LEU A 53 5.22 -9.94 -9.95
CA LEU A 53 5.24 -8.79 -10.87
C LEU A 53 6.66 -8.36 -11.25
N GLU A 54 7.69 -8.98 -10.66
CA GLU A 54 9.10 -8.73 -10.96
C GLU A 54 9.43 -8.88 -12.46
N PRO A 55 8.88 -9.86 -13.20
CA PRO A 55 9.10 -9.98 -14.64
C PRO A 55 8.48 -8.86 -15.49
N TYR A 56 7.63 -8.02 -14.91
CA TYR A 56 7.04 -6.85 -15.58
C TYR A 56 7.66 -5.54 -15.09
N SER A 57 8.76 -5.62 -14.35
CA SER A 57 9.44 -4.46 -13.79
C SER A 57 10.49 -3.88 -14.73
N TRP A 58 10.92 -2.66 -14.41
CA TRP A 58 12.04 -1.98 -15.06
C TRP A 58 13.35 -2.81 -15.05
N ARG A 59 13.49 -3.78 -14.14
CA ARG A 59 14.70 -4.62 -14.02
C ARG A 59 14.92 -5.57 -15.20
N VAL A 60 13.88 -5.83 -16.00
CA VAL A 60 13.96 -6.73 -17.17
C VAL A 60 13.55 -6.04 -18.49
N ALA A 61 13.43 -4.72 -18.49
CA ALA A 61 13.05 -3.92 -19.65
C ALA A 61 14.23 -3.68 -20.62
N ASN A 62 14.86 -4.76 -21.07
CA ASN A 62 15.96 -4.70 -22.03
C ASN A 62 15.43 -4.43 -23.44
N THR A 63 16.18 -3.64 -24.22
CA THR A 63 15.89 -3.40 -25.64
C THR A 63 16.74 -4.30 -26.54
N PRO A 64 16.24 -4.71 -27.72
CA PRO A 64 17.04 -5.48 -28.67
C PRO A 64 18.30 -4.72 -29.11
N PRO A 65 19.44 -5.42 -29.33
CA PRO A 65 20.65 -4.79 -29.85
C PRO A 65 20.43 -4.21 -31.25
N GLN A 66 21.13 -3.12 -31.57
CA GLN A 66 21.09 -2.51 -32.90
C GLN A 66 21.67 -3.48 -33.95
N LYS A 67 21.08 -3.48 -35.14
CA LYS A 67 21.56 -4.27 -36.30
C LYS A 67 22.88 -3.75 -36.83
#